data_AF-A0A7M2TAJ6-F1
#
_entry.id   AF-A0A7M2TAJ6-F1
#
_cell.length_a   1.000
_cell.length_b   1.000
_cell.length_c   1.000
_cell.angle_alpha   90.00
_cell.angle_beta   90.00
_cell.angle_gamma   90.00
#
_symmetry.space_group_name_H-M   'P 1'
#
loop_
_entity.id
_entity.type
_entity.pdbx_description
1 polymer ?
#
loop_
_entity_poly.entity_id
_entity_poly.type
_entity_poly.pdbx_seq_one_letter_code
_entity_poly.pdbx_strand_id
1 'polypeptide(L)'
;MGNFQVPQNASNGTFELTALVLPDGQVRIAAGDEWGLLLWDGASGRLLADAVGDDQIFRVAGGLTGGGRAELVGTGVNGLHMWDPVTGASLVPPLQHVGDAVAVTLAKLRCGTSLIVTGDYEGVRRWQGDLCESSFGAEIKAPHIDMLITAYDQDGRPLIVGVVEEGEVVCRWDAATGKEVGPPIPAGGEFVRIATATVGGRMRLFTADQDVVRQWDLLSGESFKQTFVGSYVSAVSLPDGSALLAAGTKGGKLTTHHLV
;
A
#
# COMPACT_ATOMS: atom_id res chain seq x y z
N MET A 1 -19.44 -10.75 -15.89
CA MET A 1 -19.12 -9.50 -15.16
C MET A 1 -19.99 -9.49 -13.92
N GLY A 2 -19.45 -9.92 -12.78
CA GLY A 2 -20.15 -9.82 -11.50
C GLY A 2 -19.98 -8.41 -10.97
N ASN A 3 -21.08 -7.72 -10.67
CA ASN A 3 -21.02 -6.43 -9.98
C ASN A 3 -20.57 -6.70 -8.54
N PHE A 4 -19.30 -6.44 -8.26
CA PHE A 4 -18.82 -6.31 -6.89
C PHE A 4 -19.45 -5.03 -6.32
N GLN A 5 -20.41 -5.17 -5.42
CA GLN A 5 -20.87 -4.06 -4.60
C GLN A 5 -20.05 -4.06 -3.31
N VAL A 6 -19.46 -2.91 -2.98
CA VAL A 6 -18.89 -2.67 -1.65
C VAL A 6 -20.00 -2.96 -0.62
N PRO A 7 -19.76 -3.82 0.38
CA PRO A 7 -20.77 -4.15 1.39
C PRO A 7 -21.32 -2.88 2.05
N GLN A 8 -22.64 -2.78 2.20
CA GLN A 8 -23.36 -1.60 2.70
C GLN A 8 -22.96 -1.15 4.12
N ASN A 9 -22.16 -1.92 4.86
CA ASN A 9 -21.64 -1.54 6.17
C ASN A 9 -20.31 -0.76 6.13
N ALA A 10 -19.67 -0.59 4.96
CA ALA A 10 -18.43 0.19 4.83
C ALA A 10 -18.67 1.72 4.76
N SER A 11 -19.89 2.19 5.02
CA SER A 11 -20.34 3.50 4.54
C SER A 11 -20.14 4.68 5.49
N ASN A 12 -19.43 4.53 6.62
CA ASN A 12 -18.96 5.67 7.42
C ASN A 12 -17.78 5.19 8.28
N GLY A 13 -16.54 5.41 7.83
CA GLY A 13 -15.35 5.17 8.64
C GLY A 13 -14.30 4.21 8.09
N THR A 14 -14.47 3.64 6.88
CA THR A 14 -13.39 2.82 6.28
C THR A 14 -12.28 3.73 5.73
N PHE A 15 -11.09 3.64 6.32
CA PHE A 15 -9.98 4.56 6.02
C PHE A 15 -9.15 4.11 4.81
N GLU A 16 -8.83 2.80 4.72
CA GLU A 16 -8.16 2.18 3.58
C GLU A 16 -8.44 0.67 3.46
N LEU A 17 -8.23 0.11 2.26
CA LEU A 17 -8.43 -1.31 1.95
C LEU A 17 -7.24 -1.89 1.19
N THR A 18 -6.98 -3.18 1.42
CA THR A 18 -5.97 -3.96 0.71
C THR A 18 -6.54 -5.31 0.27
N ALA A 19 -5.97 -5.88 -0.79
CA ALA A 19 -6.27 -7.22 -1.24
C ALA A 19 -5.01 -8.09 -1.14
N LEU A 20 -5.15 -9.26 -0.56
CA LEU A 20 -4.07 -10.21 -0.32
C LEU A 20 -4.41 -11.55 -0.98
N VAL A 21 -3.52 -12.03 -1.84
CA VAL A 21 -3.60 -13.40 -2.36
C VAL A 21 -2.83 -14.32 -1.42
N LEU A 22 -3.54 -15.29 -0.85
CA LEU A 22 -3.00 -16.29 0.05
C LEU A 22 -2.20 -17.37 -0.73
N PRO A 23 -1.32 -18.14 -0.06
CA PRO A 23 -0.54 -19.20 -0.71
C PRO A 23 -1.38 -20.30 -1.39
N ASP A 24 -2.62 -20.50 -0.93
CA ASP A 24 -3.59 -21.43 -1.52
C ASP A 24 -4.36 -20.83 -2.71
N GLY A 25 -4.06 -19.58 -3.09
CA GLY A 25 -4.70 -18.85 -4.17
C GLY A 25 -6.00 -18.12 -3.79
N GLN A 26 -6.46 -18.24 -2.54
CA GLN A 26 -7.63 -17.50 -2.10
C GLN A 26 -7.33 -16.01 -1.96
N VAL A 27 -8.31 -15.17 -2.25
CA VAL A 27 -8.19 -13.72 -2.08
C VAL A 27 -8.86 -13.31 -0.78
N ARG A 28 -8.18 -12.47 -0.02
CA ARG A 28 -8.71 -11.77 1.15
C ARG A 28 -8.75 -10.29 0.85
N ILE A 29 -9.84 -9.64 1.24
CA ILE A 29 -9.94 -8.18 1.25
C ILE A 29 -9.94 -7.79 2.70
N ALA A 30 -9.09 -6.84 3.08
CA ALA A 30 -9.01 -6.34 4.43
C ALA A 30 -9.10 -4.81 4.41
N ALA A 31 -9.78 -4.23 5.39
CA ALA A 31 -9.91 -2.79 5.49
C ALA A 31 -9.87 -2.34 6.95
N GLY A 32 -9.25 -1.19 7.20
CA GLY A 32 -9.25 -0.56 8.52
C GLY A 32 -10.45 0.37 8.68
N ASP A 33 -11.05 0.38 9.87
CA ASP A 33 -12.08 1.34 10.26
C ASP A 33 -11.86 1.91 11.66
N GLU A 34 -12.87 2.58 12.22
CA GLU A 34 -12.81 3.20 13.56
C GLU A 34 -12.68 2.19 14.70
N TRP A 35 -12.96 0.92 14.45
CA TRP A 35 -13.10 -0.12 15.46
C TRP A 35 -12.05 -1.24 15.30
N GLY A 36 -11.50 -1.43 14.11
CA GLY A 36 -10.45 -2.41 13.89
C GLY A 36 -10.27 -2.77 12.42
N LEU A 37 -9.98 -4.05 12.19
CA LEU A 37 -9.86 -4.64 10.86
C LEU A 37 -11.16 -5.35 10.46
N LEU A 38 -11.69 -4.98 9.31
CA LEU A 38 -12.73 -5.73 8.61
C LEU A 38 -12.07 -6.69 7.61
N LEU A 39 -12.56 -7.93 7.53
CA LEU A 39 -12.00 -8.97 6.66
C LEU A 39 -13.09 -9.67 5.85
N TRP A 40 -12.90 -9.77 4.54
CA TRP A 40 -13.81 -10.44 3.61
C TRP A 40 -13.11 -11.48 2.76
N ASP A 41 -13.88 -12.47 2.33
CA ASP A 41 -13.51 -13.37 1.25
C ASP A 41 -13.64 -12.64 -0.09
N GLY A 42 -12.54 -12.53 -0.83
CA GLY A 42 -12.48 -11.75 -2.07
C GLY A 42 -13.26 -12.37 -3.23
N ALA A 43 -13.53 -13.67 -3.21
CA ALA A 43 -14.26 -14.34 -4.28
C ALA A 43 -15.78 -14.22 -4.10
N SER A 44 -16.28 -14.42 -2.88
CA SER A 44 -17.70 -14.40 -2.56
C SER A 44 -18.21 -13.05 -2.05
N GLY A 45 -17.32 -12.17 -1.58
CA GLY A 45 -17.67 -10.92 -0.90
C GLY A 45 -18.21 -11.12 0.52
N ARG A 46 -18.17 -12.36 1.05
CA ARG A 46 -18.67 -12.67 2.40
C ARG A 46 -17.74 -12.07 3.45
N LEU A 47 -18.32 -11.37 4.42
CA LEU A 47 -17.61 -10.94 5.64
C LEU A 47 -17.16 -12.17 6.43
N LEU A 48 -15.87 -12.25 6.69
CA LEU A 48 -15.21 -13.34 7.42
C LEU A 48 -15.03 -12.97 8.90
N ALA A 49 -14.60 -11.73 9.14
CA ALA A 49 -14.42 -11.18 10.48
C ALA A 49 -14.77 -9.69 10.48
N ASP A 50 -15.39 -9.24 11.56
CA ASP A 50 -15.86 -7.87 11.76
C ASP A 50 -15.07 -7.25 12.92
N ALA A 51 -14.62 -6.01 12.74
CA ALA A 51 -13.84 -5.20 13.69
C ALA A 51 -12.84 -6.01 14.54
N VAL A 52 -11.86 -6.65 13.90
CA VAL A 52 -10.86 -7.42 14.64
C VAL A 52 -9.82 -6.49 15.25
N GLY A 53 -9.95 -6.24 16.55
CA GLY A 53 -9.11 -5.34 17.32
C GLY A 53 -9.98 -4.37 18.14
N ASP A 54 -9.33 -3.54 18.95
CA ASP A 54 -9.96 -2.47 19.73
C ASP A 54 -9.21 -1.14 19.46
N ASP A 55 -8.97 -0.83 18.19
CA ASP A 55 -8.22 0.36 17.77
C ASP A 55 -8.69 0.86 16.40
N GLN A 56 -8.62 2.17 16.19
CA GLN A 56 -8.86 2.78 14.90
C GLN A 56 -7.70 2.46 13.97
N ILE A 57 -7.97 1.84 12.83
CA ILE A 57 -6.95 1.44 11.86
C ILE A 57 -6.95 2.38 10.65
N PHE A 58 -5.87 3.14 10.50
CA PHE A 58 -5.72 4.15 9.46
C PHE A 58 -5.32 3.56 8.11
N ARG A 59 -4.45 2.55 8.11
CA ARG A 59 -3.87 1.92 6.92
C ARG A 59 -3.70 0.43 7.14
N VAL A 60 -3.83 -0.34 6.06
CA VAL A 60 -3.63 -1.80 6.08
C VAL A 60 -2.84 -2.22 4.84
N ALA A 61 -1.86 -3.09 5.03
CA ALA A 61 -1.14 -3.75 3.95
C ALA A 61 -1.11 -5.26 4.16
N GLY A 62 -1.17 -6.02 3.07
CA GLY A 62 -1.09 -7.48 3.08
C GLY A 62 0.10 -7.99 2.28
N GLY A 63 0.69 -9.08 2.72
CA GLY A 63 1.82 -9.68 2.01
C GLY A 63 2.24 -11.04 2.57
N LEU A 64 3.27 -11.61 1.96
CA LEU A 64 3.86 -12.87 2.39
C LEU A 64 5.19 -12.62 3.12
N THR A 65 5.39 -13.32 4.24
CA THR A 65 6.68 -13.37 4.94
C THR A 65 7.71 -14.14 4.13
N GLY A 66 8.98 -14.09 4.56
CA GLY A 66 10.06 -14.87 3.95
C GLY A 66 9.78 -16.39 3.99
N GLY A 67 9.06 -16.85 5.01
CA GLY A 67 8.61 -18.26 5.15
C GLY A 67 7.34 -18.62 4.37
N GLY A 68 6.76 -17.67 3.61
CA GLY A 68 5.54 -17.90 2.82
C GLY A 68 4.23 -17.83 3.61
N ARG A 69 4.27 -17.41 4.89
CA ARG A 69 3.07 -17.13 5.68
C ARG A 69 2.45 -15.82 5.19
N ALA A 70 1.14 -15.78 5.00
CA ALA A 70 0.42 -14.56 4.68
C ALA A 70 0.11 -13.76 5.95
N GLU A 71 0.23 -12.45 5.87
CA GLU A 71 0.02 -11.53 7.00
C GLU A 71 -0.65 -10.25 6.55
N LEU A 72 -1.43 -9.68 7.45
CA LEU A 72 -1.93 -8.31 7.37
C LEU A 72 -1.27 -7.49 8.45
N VAL A 73 -0.83 -6.29 8.07
CA VAL A 73 -0.27 -5.30 8.98
C VAL A 73 -1.08 -4.02 8.86
N GLY A 74 -1.28 -3.32 9.97
CA GLY A 74 -2.03 -2.07 9.97
C GLY A 74 -1.52 -1.10 11.01
N THR A 75 -1.66 0.18 10.72
CA THR A 75 -1.32 1.25 11.66
C THR A 75 -2.58 1.79 12.32
N GLY A 76 -2.53 1.97 13.63
CA GLY A 76 -3.61 2.56 14.41
C GLY A 76 -3.09 3.43 15.55
N VAL A 77 -4.00 3.94 16.39
CA VAL A 77 -3.66 4.83 17.51
C VAL A 77 -2.76 4.12 18.53
N ASN A 78 -2.95 2.82 18.71
CA ASN A 78 -2.18 1.99 19.64
C ASN A 78 -0.90 1.41 19.01
N GLY A 79 -0.49 1.86 17.83
CA GLY A 79 0.72 1.45 17.13
C GLY A 79 0.47 0.50 15.97
N LEU A 80 1.43 -0.39 15.70
CA LEU A 80 1.34 -1.35 14.59
C LEU A 80 0.63 -2.63 15.03
N HIS A 81 -0.36 -3.05 14.26
CA HIS A 81 -1.13 -4.28 14.45
C HIS A 81 -0.78 -5.32 13.39
N MET A 82 -0.93 -6.59 13.76
CA MET A 82 -0.67 -7.72 12.87
C MET A 82 -1.77 -8.77 13.01
N TRP A 83 -2.31 -9.22 11.89
CA TRP A 83 -3.40 -10.21 11.86
C TRP A 83 -3.11 -11.37 10.92
N ASP A 84 -3.64 -12.53 11.28
CA ASP A 84 -3.74 -13.68 10.40
C ASP A 84 -4.85 -13.42 9.36
N PRO A 85 -4.56 -13.43 8.06
CA PRO A 85 -5.55 -13.10 7.03
C PRO A 85 -6.58 -14.20 6.76
N VAL A 86 -6.41 -15.40 7.31
CA VAL A 86 -7.36 -16.51 7.17
C VAL A 86 -8.43 -16.43 8.26
N THR A 87 -8.01 -16.20 9.50
CA THR A 87 -8.88 -16.21 10.68
C THR A 87 -9.30 -14.81 11.12
N GLY A 88 -8.57 -13.78 10.71
CA GLY A 88 -8.68 -12.43 11.24
C GLY A 88 -8.03 -12.26 12.61
N ALA A 89 -7.56 -13.34 13.27
CA ALA A 89 -7.04 -13.26 14.62
C ALA A 89 -5.81 -12.36 14.69
N SER A 90 -5.74 -11.54 15.75
CA SER A 90 -4.53 -10.81 16.07
C SER A 90 -3.39 -11.79 16.36
N LEU A 91 -2.26 -11.58 15.71
CA LEU A 91 -1.05 -12.39 15.90
C LEU A 91 -0.33 -12.01 17.19
N VAL A 92 -0.39 -10.72 17.56
CA VAL A 92 0.27 -10.14 18.73
C VAL A 92 -0.48 -8.92 19.26
N PRO A 93 -0.30 -8.55 20.55
CA PRO A 93 -0.69 -7.24 21.03
C PRO A 93 -0.11 -6.10 20.17
N PRO A 94 -0.76 -4.94 20.09
CA PRO A 94 -0.29 -3.80 19.30
C PRO A 94 1.14 -3.39 19.67
N LEU A 95 1.97 -3.22 18.65
CA LEU A 95 3.39 -2.94 18.77
C LEU A 95 3.61 -1.43 18.94
N GLN A 96 3.44 -0.94 20.17
CA GLN A 96 3.55 0.48 20.51
C GLN A 96 4.95 1.08 20.29
N HIS A 97 6.00 0.26 20.29
CA HIS A 97 7.37 0.72 20.06
C HIS A 97 7.61 1.24 18.63
N VAL A 98 6.67 0.99 17.73
CA VAL A 98 6.70 1.49 16.34
C VAL A 98 6.25 2.97 16.27
N GLY A 99 5.64 3.49 17.34
CA GLY A 99 5.26 4.91 17.50
C GLY A 99 4.02 5.31 16.71
N ASP A 100 3.92 6.60 16.40
CA ASP A 100 2.79 7.25 15.70
C ASP A 100 2.80 6.99 14.19
N ALA A 101 3.07 5.75 13.77
CA ALA A 101 3.07 5.38 12.37
C ALA A 101 1.68 5.62 11.76
N VAL A 102 1.63 6.35 10.64
CA VAL A 102 0.39 6.67 9.91
C VAL A 102 0.32 5.98 8.56
N ALA A 103 1.44 5.44 8.07
CA ALA A 103 1.53 4.70 6.81
C ALA A 103 2.21 3.34 6.99
N VAL A 104 1.80 2.32 6.22
CA VAL A 104 2.42 0.99 6.23
C VAL A 104 2.40 0.32 4.86
N THR A 105 3.47 -0.41 4.55
CA THR A 105 3.57 -1.31 3.41
C THR A 105 4.48 -2.50 3.74
N LEU A 106 4.46 -3.53 2.89
CA LEU A 106 5.32 -4.70 2.99
C LEU A 106 6.27 -4.78 1.79
N ALA A 107 7.54 -5.02 2.06
CA ALA A 107 8.56 -5.19 1.02
C ALA A 107 9.27 -6.53 1.18
N LYS A 108 9.64 -7.18 0.07
CA LYS A 108 10.45 -8.40 0.07
C LYS A 108 11.81 -8.10 -0.55
N LEU A 109 12.86 -8.25 0.24
CA LEU A 109 14.21 -8.12 -0.26
C LEU A 109 14.57 -9.29 -1.18
N ARG A 110 15.55 -9.07 -2.07
CA ARG A 110 16.04 -10.10 -3.00
C ARG A 110 16.61 -11.33 -2.30
N CYS A 111 17.09 -11.18 -1.07
CA CYS A 111 17.52 -12.30 -0.22
C CYS A 111 16.36 -13.12 0.38
N GLY A 112 15.11 -12.71 0.15
CA GLY A 112 13.91 -13.37 0.67
C GLY A 112 13.40 -12.78 1.99
N THR A 113 14.16 -11.91 2.66
CA THR A 113 13.73 -11.22 3.88
C THR A 113 12.52 -10.32 3.59
N SER A 114 11.42 -10.53 4.30
CA SER A 114 10.29 -9.59 4.30
C SER A 114 10.53 -8.49 5.31
N LEU A 115 10.17 -7.27 4.92
CA LEU A 115 10.22 -6.07 5.74
C LEU A 115 8.80 -5.53 5.90
N ILE A 116 8.50 -5.09 7.13
CA ILE A 116 7.42 -4.15 7.38
C ILE A 116 8.02 -2.75 7.31
N VAL A 117 7.41 -1.89 6.51
CA VAL A 117 7.85 -0.52 6.31
C VAL A 117 6.77 0.41 6.83
N THR A 118 7.11 1.27 7.77
CA THR A 118 6.19 2.22 8.40
C THR A 118 6.64 3.65 8.16
N GLY A 119 5.69 4.55 7.99
CA GLY A 119 5.91 5.98 7.80
C GLY A 119 5.23 6.78 8.91
N ASP A 120 5.91 7.80 9.41
CA ASP A 120 5.42 8.71 10.44
C ASP A 120 5.77 10.18 10.11
N TYR A 121 5.68 11.04 11.12
CA TYR A 121 6.00 12.48 11.01
C TYR A 121 7.50 12.78 10.82
N GLU A 122 8.39 11.82 11.06
CA GLU A 122 9.85 11.99 10.99
C GLU A 122 10.52 11.20 9.85
N GLY A 123 9.77 10.32 9.19
CA GLY A 123 10.18 9.64 7.98
C GLY A 123 9.79 8.18 7.97
N VAL A 124 10.72 7.32 7.56
CA VAL A 124 10.44 5.90 7.30
C VAL A 124 11.29 5.00 8.18
N ARG A 125 10.63 4.05 8.84
CA ARG A 125 11.24 2.95 9.58
C ARG A 125 10.99 1.64 8.88
N ARG A 126 11.93 0.71 9.04
CA ARG A 126 11.90 -0.62 8.44
C ARG A 126 12.15 -1.63 9.54
N TRP A 127 11.40 -2.72 9.50
CA TRP A 127 11.41 -3.75 10.53
C TRP A 127 11.59 -5.10 9.87
N GLN A 128 12.41 -5.95 10.47
CA GLN A 128 12.61 -7.33 10.02
C GLN A 128 12.41 -8.31 11.19
N GLY A 129 12.15 -9.56 10.83
CA GLY A 129 11.84 -10.62 11.77
C GLY A 129 10.33 -10.83 11.90
N ASP A 130 9.95 -11.94 12.52
CA ASP A 130 8.57 -12.13 12.94
C ASP A 130 8.22 -11.00 13.94
N LEU A 131 7.04 -10.38 13.80
CA LEU A 131 6.51 -9.45 14.80
C LEU A 131 7.31 -8.15 15.01
N CYS A 132 8.07 -7.69 14.01
CA CYS A 132 8.90 -6.47 14.09
C CYS A 132 9.89 -6.46 15.27
N GLU A 133 10.47 -7.61 15.61
CA GLU A 133 11.43 -7.75 16.72
C GLU A 133 12.67 -6.86 16.60
N SER A 134 13.09 -6.52 15.38
CA SER A 134 14.30 -5.71 15.16
C SER A 134 14.11 -4.66 14.07
N SER A 135 14.66 -3.48 14.29
CA SER A 135 14.79 -2.46 13.25
C SER A 135 15.78 -2.93 12.18
N PHE A 136 15.47 -2.60 10.94
CA PHE A 136 16.27 -2.94 9.77
C PHE A 136 16.98 -1.70 9.23
N GLY A 137 18.28 -1.62 9.50
CA GLY A 137 19.11 -0.48 9.10
C GLY A 137 18.76 0.80 9.86
N ALA A 138 19.31 1.92 9.40
CA ALA A 138 19.02 3.23 9.96
C ALA A 138 17.63 3.74 9.55
N GLU A 139 17.04 4.59 10.39
CA GLU A 139 15.85 5.36 10.02
C GLU A 139 16.14 6.26 8.82
N ILE A 140 15.17 6.34 7.91
CA ILE A 140 15.23 7.22 6.75
C ILE A 140 14.53 8.52 7.16
N LYS A 141 15.31 9.59 7.35
CA LYS A 141 14.74 10.90 7.67
C LYS A 141 14.13 11.53 6.43
N ALA A 142 12.88 11.94 6.56
CA ALA A 142 12.09 12.59 5.52
C ALA A 142 11.02 13.47 6.18
N PRO A 143 10.36 14.38 5.45
CA PRO A 143 9.16 15.03 5.95
C PRO A 143 8.07 14.01 6.30
N HIS A 144 6.96 14.51 6.87
CA HIS A 144 5.77 13.69 7.17
C HIS A 144 5.41 12.77 6.01
N ILE A 145 5.25 11.48 6.30
CA ILE A 145 4.87 10.47 5.32
C ILE A 145 3.36 10.27 5.31
N ASP A 146 2.69 10.79 4.28
CA ASP A 146 1.22 10.71 4.14
C ASP A 146 0.75 9.31 3.70
N MET A 147 1.58 8.64 2.88
CA MET A 147 1.30 7.34 2.28
C MET A 147 2.60 6.61 1.93
N LEU A 148 2.58 5.27 2.02
CA LEU A 148 3.66 4.39 1.60
C LEU A 148 3.13 3.26 0.71
N ILE A 149 3.87 2.96 -0.34
CA ILE A 149 3.74 1.71 -1.09
C ILE A 149 5.11 1.12 -1.38
N THR A 150 5.15 -0.16 -1.72
CA THR A 150 6.35 -0.81 -2.23
C THR A 150 6.22 -1.06 -3.73
N ALA A 151 7.32 -0.83 -4.45
CA ALA A 151 7.45 -1.11 -5.87
C ALA A 151 8.70 -1.95 -6.12
N TYR A 152 8.74 -2.69 -7.23
CA TYR A 152 9.90 -3.49 -7.61
C TYR A 152 10.36 -3.04 -8.99
N ASP A 153 11.65 -2.71 -9.15
CA ASP A 153 12.19 -2.44 -10.49
C ASP A 153 12.39 -3.74 -11.31
N GLN A 154 12.84 -3.59 -12.55
CA GLN A 154 13.06 -4.71 -13.47
C GLN A 154 14.08 -5.74 -12.96
N ASP A 155 15.00 -5.32 -12.08
CA ASP A 155 16.02 -6.17 -11.47
C ASP A 155 15.56 -6.74 -10.10
N GLY A 156 14.26 -6.62 -9.80
CA GLY A 156 13.66 -7.07 -8.55
C GLY A 156 14.14 -6.28 -7.33
N ARG A 157 14.68 -5.07 -7.52
CA ARG A 157 15.06 -4.18 -6.42
C ARG A 157 13.79 -3.64 -5.76
N PRO A 158 13.58 -3.88 -4.46
CA PRO A 158 12.48 -3.27 -3.75
C PRO A 158 12.76 -1.78 -3.50
N LEU A 159 11.80 -0.95 -3.86
CA LEU A 159 11.75 0.47 -3.58
C LEU A 159 10.60 0.76 -2.61
N ILE A 160 10.90 1.61 -1.63
CA ILE A 160 9.88 2.27 -0.82
C ILE A 160 9.53 3.56 -1.55
N VAL A 161 8.24 3.76 -1.81
CA VAL A 161 7.70 4.96 -2.45
C VAL A 161 6.82 5.65 -1.43
N GLY A 162 7.19 6.87 -1.04
CA GLY A 162 6.47 7.65 -0.05
C GLY A 162 5.96 8.95 -0.61
N VAL A 163 4.73 9.28 -0.22
CA VAL A 163 4.11 10.59 -0.46
C VAL A 163 4.41 11.47 0.74
N VAL A 164 4.88 12.68 0.48
CA VAL A 164 5.28 13.66 1.49
C VAL A 164 4.79 15.05 1.11
N GLU A 165 4.95 16.00 2.05
CA GLU A 165 4.58 17.40 1.85
C GLU A 165 3.10 17.56 1.46
N GLU A 166 2.21 16.96 2.25
CA GLU A 166 0.75 17.04 2.08
C GLU A 166 0.28 16.53 0.70
N GLY A 167 0.96 15.49 0.20
CA GLY A 167 0.64 14.91 -1.10
C GLY A 167 1.51 15.41 -2.26
N GLU A 168 2.18 16.56 -2.15
CA GLU A 168 2.73 17.24 -3.33
C GLU A 168 3.92 16.55 -3.97
N VAL A 169 4.67 15.79 -3.17
CA VAL A 169 5.96 15.21 -3.56
C VAL A 169 5.98 13.71 -3.32
N VAL A 170 6.56 12.97 -4.27
CA VAL A 170 6.85 11.54 -4.12
C VAL A 170 8.35 11.30 -4.05
N CYS A 171 8.77 10.76 -2.91
CA CYS A 171 10.14 10.35 -2.65
C CYS A 171 10.28 8.83 -2.78
N ARG A 172 11.50 8.38 -3.10
CA ARG A 172 11.80 6.97 -3.29
C ARG A 172 13.09 6.61 -2.60
N TRP A 173 13.07 5.47 -1.93
CA TRP A 173 14.25 4.91 -1.26
C TRP A 173 14.41 3.45 -1.61
N ASP A 174 15.65 3.01 -1.68
CA ASP A 174 15.98 1.58 -1.75
C ASP A 174 15.59 0.91 -0.43
N ALA A 175 14.74 -0.12 -0.48
CA ALA A 175 14.24 -0.74 0.75
C ALA A 175 15.36 -1.42 1.57
N ALA A 176 16.38 -1.96 0.91
CA ALA A 176 17.49 -2.67 1.55
C ALA A 176 18.49 -1.71 2.23
N THR A 177 18.77 -0.57 1.62
CA THR A 177 19.85 0.34 2.07
C THR A 177 19.31 1.61 2.70
N GLY A 178 18.08 2.02 2.38
CA GLY A 178 17.46 3.26 2.81
C GLY A 178 17.97 4.49 2.06
N LYS A 179 18.81 4.30 1.04
CA LYS A 179 19.33 5.39 0.22
C LYS A 179 18.26 5.89 -0.74
N GLU A 180 18.23 7.21 -0.92
CA GLU A 180 17.37 7.85 -1.92
C GLU A 180 17.65 7.34 -3.34
N VAL A 181 16.58 7.25 -4.13
CA VAL A 181 16.63 6.83 -5.53
C VAL A 181 16.06 7.96 -6.38
N GLY A 182 16.96 8.70 -7.02
CA GLY A 182 16.64 9.85 -7.88
C GLY A 182 16.10 11.06 -7.11
N PRO A 183 15.94 12.21 -7.78
CA PRO A 183 15.36 13.41 -7.18
C PRO A 183 13.86 13.23 -6.90
N PRO A 184 13.28 13.90 -5.88
CA PRO A 184 11.84 13.83 -5.62
C PRO A 184 10.99 14.13 -6.85
N ILE A 185 9.90 13.39 -7.05
CA ILE A 185 8.96 13.65 -8.15
C ILE A 185 7.98 14.74 -7.67
N PRO A 186 7.88 15.87 -8.39
CA PRO A 186 6.82 16.84 -8.15
C PRO A 186 5.53 16.27 -8.74
N ALA A 187 4.77 15.53 -7.92
CA ALA A 187 3.50 15.00 -8.35
C ALA A 187 2.51 16.15 -8.62
N GLY A 188 2.64 17.27 -7.90
CA GLY A 188 1.95 18.57 -8.10
C GLY A 188 0.48 18.62 -7.66
N GLY A 189 0.15 19.28 -6.54
CA GLY A 189 -1.20 19.32 -5.94
C GLY A 189 -1.36 18.38 -4.74
N GLU A 190 -2.46 18.49 -3.99
CA GLU A 190 -2.76 17.64 -2.82
C GLU A 190 -3.22 16.24 -3.28
N PHE A 191 -2.28 15.30 -3.45
CA PHE A 191 -2.60 13.91 -3.81
C PHE A 191 -2.94 13.08 -2.60
N VAL A 192 -3.89 12.17 -2.81
CA VAL A 192 -4.38 11.31 -1.73
C VAL A 192 -3.99 9.85 -1.97
N ARG A 193 -3.76 9.44 -3.22
CA ARG A 193 -3.56 8.02 -3.58
C ARG A 193 -2.47 7.85 -4.62
N ILE A 194 -1.64 6.83 -4.42
CA ILE A 194 -0.62 6.41 -5.38
C ILE A 194 -0.72 4.93 -5.70
N ALA A 195 -0.32 4.55 -6.92
CA ALA A 195 -0.21 3.17 -7.37
C ALA A 195 1.01 3.01 -8.27
N THR A 196 1.53 1.79 -8.39
CA THR A 196 2.60 1.49 -9.36
C THR A 196 2.27 0.26 -10.18
N ALA A 197 2.75 0.24 -11.41
CA ALA A 197 2.73 -0.95 -12.26
C ALA A 197 3.87 -0.89 -13.28
N THR A 198 4.31 -2.07 -13.73
CA THR A 198 5.19 -2.20 -14.89
C THR A 198 4.37 -2.11 -16.16
N VAL A 199 4.73 -1.18 -17.06
CA VAL A 199 4.10 -1.00 -18.38
C VAL A 199 5.18 -0.94 -19.45
N GLY A 200 5.16 -1.85 -20.41
CA GLY A 200 6.17 -1.93 -21.46
C GLY A 200 7.57 -2.15 -20.88
N GLY A 201 7.66 -2.92 -19.80
CA GLY A 201 8.88 -3.16 -19.03
C GLY A 201 9.28 -2.03 -18.07
N ARG A 202 8.73 -0.82 -18.16
CA ARG A 202 9.11 0.30 -17.28
C ARG A 202 8.15 0.45 -16.11
N MET A 203 8.70 0.76 -14.94
CA MET A 203 7.87 1.07 -13.76
C MET A 203 7.23 2.44 -13.92
N ARG A 204 5.90 2.48 -13.87
CA ARG A 204 5.12 3.72 -13.82
C ARG A 204 4.61 3.95 -12.41
N LEU A 205 4.70 5.19 -11.97
CA LEU A 205 3.99 5.74 -10.83
C LEU A 205 2.71 6.40 -11.35
N PHE A 206 1.59 6.13 -10.69
CA PHE A 206 0.35 6.85 -10.87
C PHE A 206 -0.01 7.55 -9.57
N THR A 207 -0.39 8.82 -9.65
CA THR A 207 -0.91 9.58 -8.50
C THR A 207 -2.27 10.14 -8.85
N ALA A 208 -3.20 10.14 -7.89
CA ALA A 208 -4.56 10.65 -8.05
C ALA A 208 -4.83 11.80 -7.07
N ASP A 209 -5.24 12.94 -7.61
CA ASP A 209 -5.67 14.12 -6.85
C ASP A 209 -7.21 14.16 -6.76
N GLN A 210 -7.84 15.33 -6.85
CA GLN A 210 -9.29 15.44 -6.75
C GLN A 210 -10.04 14.91 -7.97
N ASP A 211 -9.45 14.94 -9.16
CA ASP A 211 -10.15 14.59 -10.40
C ASP A 211 -9.24 14.03 -11.50
N VAL A 212 -7.93 14.05 -11.31
CA VAL A 212 -6.94 13.61 -12.29
C VAL A 212 -5.99 12.56 -11.72
N VAL A 213 -5.84 11.48 -12.48
CA VAL A 213 -4.72 10.54 -12.34
C VAL A 213 -3.62 10.93 -13.33
N ARG A 214 -2.44 11.26 -12.81
CA ARG A 214 -1.22 11.54 -13.58
C ARG A 214 -0.28 10.35 -13.54
N GLN A 215 0.71 10.34 -14.42
CA GLN A 215 1.67 9.25 -14.49
C GLN A 215 3.10 9.74 -14.72
N TRP A 216 4.05 9.01 -14.13
CA TRP A 216 5.49 9.26 -14.21
C TRP A 216 6.25 7.96 -14.40
N ASP A 217 7.44 8.05 -14.97
CA ASP A 217 8.41 6.96 -14.86
C ASP A 217 8.92 6.96 -13.41
N LEU A 218 8.77 5.83 -12.73
CA LEU A 218 9.06 5.75 -11.31
C LEU A 218 10.55 6.01 -11.03
N LEU A 219 11.46 5.61 -11.92
CA LEU A 219 12.90 5.71 -11.69
C LEU A 219 13.47 7.05 -12.14
N SER A 220 13.13 7.51 -13.34
CA SER A 220 13.63 8.79 -13.86
C SER A 220 12.89 10.00 -13.29
N GLY A 221 11.62 9.82 -12.88
CA GLY A 221 10.74 10.91 -12.49
C GLY A 221 10.17 11.71 -13.66
N GLU A 222 10.40 11.28 -14.90
CA GLU A 222 9.84 11.94 -16.08
C GLU A 222 8.32 11.77 -16.13
N SER A 223 7.59 12.87 -16.34
CA SER A 223 6.13 12.83 -16.48
C SER A 223 5.73 12.41 -17.89
N PHE A 224 4.60 11.70 -17.99
CA PHE A 224 3.95 11.47 -19.28
C PHE A 224 2.78 12.44 -19.46
N LYS A 225 2.49 12.79 -20.72
CA LYS A 225 1.43 13.74 -21.07
C LYS A 225 0.01 13.22 -20.84
N GLN A 226 -0.19 11.91 -20.98
CA GLN A 226 -1.52 11.32 -20.84
C GLN A 226 -1.91 11.26 -19.36
N THR A 227 -3.13 11.68 -19.08
CA THR A 227 -3.79 11.61 -17.77
C THR A 227 -5.11 10.84 -17.88
N PHE A 228 -5.69 10.49 -16.73
CA PHE A 228 -6.98 9.84 -16.63
C PHE A 228 -7.87 10.60 -15.65
N VAL A 229 -9.19 10.45 -15.78
CA VAL A 229 -10.13 11.07 -14.85
C VAL A 229 -10.33 10.16 -13.65
N GLY A 230 -10.08 10.67 -12.45
CA GLY A 230 -10.25 9.91 -11.21
C GLY A 230 -9.56 10.56 -10.02
N SER A 231 -10.14 10.35 -8.84
CA SER A 231 -9.62 10.75 -7.54
C SER A 231 -9.02 9.60 -6.73
N TYR A 232 -9.16 8.37 -7.26
CA TYR A 232 -8.60 7.15 -6.72
C TYR A 232 -7.91 6.41 -7.85
N VAL A 233 -6.80 5.75 -7.55
CA VAL A 233 -6.05 4.96 -8.53
C VAL A 233 -5.62 3.63 -7.94
N SER A 234 -5.71 2.59 -8.77
CA SER A 234 -5.08 1.30 -8.54
C SER A 234 -4.52 0.80 -9.88
N ALA A 235 -3.39 0.11 -9.83
CA ALA A 235 -2.75 -0.43 -11.02
C ALA A 235 -2.23 -1.84 -10.74
N VAL A 236 -2.30 -2.72 -11.73
CA VAL A 236 -1.75 -4.07 -11.66
C VAL A 236 -0.97 -4.39 -12.93
N SER A 237 0.23 -4.92 -12.74
CA SER A 237 1.09 -5.37 -13.85
C SER A 237 0.61 -6.73 -14.32
N LEU A 238 0.58 -6.94 -15.63
CA LEU A 238 0.16 -8.18 -16.25
C LEU A 238 1.37 -8.99 -16.75
N PRO A 239 1.25 -10.34 -16.85
CA PRO A 239 2.36 -11.20 -17.27
C PRO A 239 2.90 -10.93 -18.68
N ASP A 240 2.10 -10.29 -19.54
CA ASP A 240 2.48 -9.91 -20.90
C ASP A 240 3.25 -8.57 -20.97
N GLY A 241 3.53 -7.95 -19.82
CA GLY A 241 4.23 -6.67 -19.72
C GLY A 241 3.34 -5.44 -19.86
N SER A 242 2.03 -5.62 -20.05
CA SER A 242 1.03 -4.56 -19.98
C SER A 242 0.58 -4.31 -18.53
N ALA A 243 -0.28 -3.33 -18.31
CA ALA A 243 -0.93 -3.12 -17.01
C ALA A 243 -2.40 -2.75 -17.16
N LEU A 244 -3.20 -3.11 -16.16
CA LEU A 244 -4.54 -2.56 -15.97
C LEU A 244 -4.46 -1.42 -14.96
N LEU A 245 -4.97 -0.26 -15.37
CA LEU A 245 -5.17 0.90 -14.51
C LEU A 245 -6.67 1.05 -14.23
N ALA A 246 -7.03 1.17 -12.97
CA ALA A 246 -8.36 1.50 -12.52
C ALA A 246 -8.36 2.90 -11.90
N ALA A 247 -9.23 3.78 -12.39
CA ALA A 247 -9.42 5.13 -11.88
C ALA A 247 -10.86 5.29 -11.38
N GLY A 248 -11.01 5.69 -10.12
CA GLY A 248 -12.30 5.87 -9.46
C GLY A 248 -12.56 7.34 -9.14
N THR A 249 -13.81 7.80 -9.13
CA THR A 249 -14.18 9.15 -8.66
C THR A 249 -14.88 9.09 -7.30
N LYS A 250 -14.88 10.19 -6.55
CA LYS A 250 -15.67 10.34 -5.31
C LYS A 250 -17.17 10.04 -5.50
N GLY A 251 -17.69 10.24 -6.72
CA GLY A 251 -19.07 9.91 -7.09
C GLY A 251 -19.33 8.43 -7.42
N GLY A 252 -18.35 7.54 -7.22
CA GLY A 252 -18.48 6.10 -7.44
C GLY A 252 -18.32 5.66 -8.90
N LYS A 253 -17.91 6.54 -9.81
CA LYS A 253 -17.62 6.14 -11.20
C LYS A 253 -16.26 5.46 -11.26
N LEU A 254 -16.19 4.28 -11.89
CA LEU A 254 -14.97 3.54 -12.14
C LEU A 254 -14.69 3.47 -13.64
N THR A 255 -13.47 3.82 -14.06
CA THR A 255 -12.95 3.60 -15.41
C THR A 255 -11.73 2.71 -15.36
N THR A 256 -11.59 1.84 -16.36
CA THR A 256 -10.42 0.96 -16.49
C THR A 256 -9.72 1.23 -17.82
N HIS A 257 -8.40 1.14 -17.80
CA HIS A 257 -7.53 1.41 -18.95
C HIS A 257 -6.51 0.29 -19.07
N HIS A 258 -6.36 -0.24 -20.27
CA HIS A 258 -5.31 -1.19 -20.61
C HIS A 258 -4.10 -0.41 -21.13
N LEU A 259 -2.97 -0.51 -20.43
CA LEU A 259 -1.74 0.21 -20.72
C LEU A 259 -0.73 -0.75 -21.35
N VAL A 260 -0.21 -0.40 -22.52
CA VAL A 260 0.80 -1.16 -23.26
C VAL A 260 2.10 -0.36 -23.42
#